data_AF-A0A6A6SJ07-F1
#
_entry.id   AF-A0A6A6SJ07-F1
#
_cell.length_a   1.000
_cell.length_b   1.000
_cell.length_c   1.000
_cell.angle_alpha   90.00
_cell.angle_beta   90.00
_cell.angle_gamma   90.00
#
_symmetry.space_group_name_H-M   'P 1'
#
loop_
_entity.id
_entity.type
_entity.pdbx_description
1 polymer ?
#
loop_
_entity_poly.entity_id
_entity_poly.type
_entity_poly.pdbx_seq_one_letter_code
_entity_poly.pdbx_strand_id
1 'polypeptide(L)'
;MNKTAVLDNADLKEKLLKSGIVEKMKWFPQTSGAVELHAKALMDTPIGRDFTIISSDGVKFKVHTAMIIGGPLALQDFVYPGNMDNPKPRKMLQMTQEFRYHSFFMERLVSFMYRGSYHAMPMPEEDKQQSNGSNTRVTSPTPNLTNMQLHLYMYHLAEGFRYPALASHVFSRLVQSTLSPPSLTPTGLHALIRSTFSQPPTGYRICEDSDRALQTLVLSVATIHVLRKWRGIGGSVKAEIGQAVGRSPERCGGRVSRLHAAAAAADDDAVPGS
;
A
#
# COMPACT_ATOMS: atom_id res chain seq x y z
N MET A 1 -6.26 -24.25 30.64
CA MET A 1 -6.88 -22.90 30.69
C MET A 1 -5.80 -21.87 30.35
N ASN A 2 -5.69 -21.45 29.08
CA ASN A 2 -4.76 -20.40 28.67
C ASN A 2 -5.53 -19.08 28.57
N LYS A 3 -5.30 -18.16 29.52
CA LYS A 3 -5.72 -16.76 29.42
C LYS A 3 -4.70 -16.04 28.54
N THR A 4 -5.06 -15.75 27.30
CA THR A 4 -4.38 -14.76 26.46
C THR A 4 -4.53 -13.40 27.14
N ALA A 5 -3.43 -12.89 27.69
CA ALA A 5 -3.37 -11.53 28.19
C ALA A 5 -3.51 -10.56 27.01
N VAL A 6 -4.71 -9.99 26.89
CA VAL A 6 -4.91 -8.79 26.08
C VAL A 6 -4.18 -7.67 26.82
N LEU A 7 -3.01 -7.29 26.32
CA LEU A 7 -2.32 -6.08 26.75
C LEU A 7 -3.24 -4.90 26.43
N ASP A 8 -3.84 -4.35 27.48
CA ASP A 8 -4.68 -3.18 27.38
C ASP A 8 -3.81 -2.00 26.90
N ASN A 9 -4.26 -1.33 25.86
CA ASN A 9 -3.53 -0.26 25.17
C ASN A 9 -3.23 0.91 26.14
N ALA A 10 -4.00 1.00 27.23
CA ALA A 10 -3.79 1.95 28.32
C ALA A 10 -2.45 1.74 29.06
N ASP A 11 -2.07 0.49 29.32
CA ASP A 11 -0.87 0.15 30.11
C ASP A 11 0.43 0.43 29.32
N LEU A 12 0.39 0.22 28.00
CA LEU A 12 1.49 0.59 27.10
C LEU A 12 1.65 2.12 27.02
N LYS A 13 0.53 2.85 26.98
CA LYS A 13 0.50 4.31 26.91
C LYS A 13 1.04 4.93 28.20
N GLU A 14 0.70 4.37 29.36
CA GLU A 14 1.21 4.82 30.65
C GLU A 14 2.71 4.55 30.81
N LYS A 15 3.19 3.38 30.36
CA LYS A 15 4.63 3.04 30.33
C LYS A 15 5.43 3.96 29.42
N LEU A 16 4.88 4.35 28.27
CA LEU A 16 5.50 5.30 27.35
C LEU A 16 5.51 6.75 27.88
N LEU A 17 4.47 7.15 28.62
CA LEU A 17 4.43 8.44 29.30
C LEU A 17 5.45 8.50 30.45
N LYS A 18 5.57 7.44 31.25
CA LYS A 18 6.49 7.37 32.39
C LYS A 18 7.96 7.25 31.99
N SER A 19 8.27 6.76 30.79
CA SER A 19 9.65 6.61 30.32
C SER A 19 10.31 7.93 29.89
N GLY A 20 9.58 9.06 29.90
CA GLY A 20 10.10 10.35 29.43
C GLY A 20 10.37 10.41 27.92
N ILE A 21 10.08 9.34 27.17
CA ILE A 21 10.25 9.26 25.72
C ILE A 21 9.29 10.24 25.03
N VAL A 22 8.07 10.40 25.55
CA VAL A 22 7.07 11.34 25.03
C VAL A 22 7.49 12.80 25.26
N GLU A 23 8.20 13.11 26.35
CA GLU A 23 8.73 14.46 26.62
C GLU A 23 9.95 14.79 25.74
N LYS A 24 10.80 13.80 25.44
CA LYS A 24 11.91 13.96 24.49
C LYS A 24 11.43 14.10 23.04
N MET A 25 10.26 13.54 22.69
CA MET A 25 9.64 13.73 21.36
C MET A 25 9.05 15.13 21.15
N LYS A 26 8.72 15.88 22.22
CA LYS A 26 8.23 17.28 22.11
C LYS A 26 9.32 18.29 21.70
N TRP A 27 10.59 17.90 21.77
CA TRP A 27 11.73 18.78 21.46
C TRP A 27 12.16 18.78 20.00
N PHE A 28 11.58 17.95 19.14
CA PHE A 28 11.67 18.19 17.70
C PHE A 28 10.70 19.33 17.38
N PRO A 29 11.19 20.51 16.96
CA PRO A 29 10.30 21.52 16.42
C PRO A 29 9.48 20.86 15.31
N GLN A 30 8.23 21.28 15.13
CA GLN A 30 7.42 20.93 13.96
C GLN A 30 8.08 21.55 12.70
N THR A 31 9.25 21.03 12.31
CA THR A 31 10.03 21.44 11.14
C THR A 31 9.37 20.99 9.84
N SER A 32 8.30 20.19 9.93
CA SER A 32 7.57 19.66 8.76
C SER A 32 7.12 20.76 7.82
N GLY A 33 6.64 21.90 8.33
CA GLY A 33 6.19 23.02 7.48
C GLY A 33 7.34 23.70 6.72
N ALA A 34 8.48 23.93 7.38
CA ALA A 34 9.63 24.57 6.74
C ALA A 34 10.29 23.64 5.70
N VAL A 35 10.37 22.34 6.01
CA VAL A 35 10.89 21.32 5.08
C VAL A 35 9.98 21.18 3.86
N GLU A 36 8.66 21.19 4.04
CA GLU A 36 7.70 21.10 2.94
C GLU A 36 7.73 22.34 2.04
N LEU A 37 7.83 23.54 2.61
CA LEU A 37 8.01 24.78 1.85
C LEU A 37 9.32 24.78 1.06
N HIS A 38 10.41 24.32 1.68
CA HIS A 38 11.70 24.22 1.01
C HIS A 38 11.67 23.18 -0.12
N ALA A 39 11.07 22.01 0.12
CA ALA A 39 10.89 20.98 -0.88
C ALA A 39 10.04 21.47 -2.07
N LYS A 40 8.98 22.23 -1.79
CA LYS A 40 8.18 22.89 -2.83
C LYS A 40 9.03 23.87 -3.63
N ALA A 41 9.77 24.76 -2.96
CA ALA A 41 10.65 25.70 -3.64
C ALA A 41 11.67 24.99 -4.55
N LEU A 42 12.30 23.91 -4.08
CA LEU A 42 13.21 23.10 -4.90
C LEU A 42 12.53 22.47 -6.12
N MET A 43 11.30 21.97 -5.97
CA MET A 43 10.51 21.44 -7.08
C MET A 43 10.03 22.51 -8.07
N ASP A 44 9.95 23.77 -7.65
CA ASP A 44 9.52 24.88 -8.50
C ASP A 44 10.74 25.52 -9.19
N THR A 45 11.94 25.39 -8.62
CA THR A 45 13.17 25.91 -9.21
C THR A 45 13.80 24.91 -10.20
N PRO A 46 14.13 25.32 -11.44
CA PRO A 46 14.86 24.46 -12.38
C PRO A 46 16.37 24.40 -12.10
N ILE A 47 16.88 25.33 -11.28
CA ILE A 47 18.31 25.48 -10.98
C ILE A 47 18.81 24.25 -10.23
N GLY A 48 19.90 23.64 -10.68
CA GLY A 48 20.56 22.54 -9.99
C GLY A 48 20.03 21.14 -10.33
N ARG A 49 19.01 21.03 -11.19
CA ARG A 49 18.55 19.72 -11.69
C ARG A 49 19.54 19.16 -12.70
N ASP A 50 20.33 18.19 -12.26
CA ASP A 50 21.48 17.64 -12.96
C ASP A 50 21.29 16.17 -13.39
N PHE A 51 20.15 15.56 -13.03
CA PHE A 51 19.77 14.20 -13.43
C PHE A 51 18.42 14.17 -14.14
N THR A 52 18.26 13.31 -15.14
CA THR A 52 17.01 13.13 -15.90
C THR A 52 16.52 11.69 -15.84
N ILE A 53 15.28 11.48 -15.41
CA ILE A 53 14.58 10.21 -15.49
C ILE A 53 13.62 10.27 -16.67
N ILE A 54 13.67 9.29 -17.58
CA ILE A 54 12.77 9.19 -18.73
C ILE A 54 11.84 8.00 -18.50
N SER A 55 10.54 8.24 -18.35
CA SER A 55 9.53 7.20 -18.15
C SER A 55 9.34 6.34 -19.41
N SER A 56 8.57 5.25 -19.28
CA SER A 56 8.33 4.32 -20.40
C SER A 56 7.59 4.95 -21.59
N ASP A 57 6.81 6.01 -21.34
CA ASP A 57 6.11 6.82 -22.33
C ASP A 57 6.92 8.05 -22.79
N GLY A 58 8.22 8.13 -22.44
CA GLY A 58 9.14 9.14 -22.95
C GLY A 58 9.10 10.50 -22.23
N VAL A 59 8.33 10.61 -21.15
CA VAL A 59 8.28 11.85 -20.35
C VAL A 59 9.57 12.01 -19.55
N LYS A 60 10.15 13.21 -19.60
CA LYS A 60 11.43 13.53 -18.95
C LYS A 60 11.20 14.26 -17.64
N PHE A 61 11.62 13.66 -16.54
CA PHE A 61 11.61 14.23 -15.21
C PHE A 61 13.03 14.67 -14.85
N LYS A 62 13.26 15.98 -14.81
CA LYS A 62 14.53 16.56 -14.33
C LYS A 62 14.48 16.64 -12.81
N VAL A 63 15.47 16.06 -12.14
CA VAL A 63 15.58 16.02 -10.67
C VAL A 63 16.99 16.40 -10.23
N HIS A 64 17.12 16.85 -8.98
CA HIS A 64 18.42 17.06 -8.34
C HIS A 64 18.97 15.71 -7.89
N THR A 65 20.22 15.40 -8.22
CA THR A 65 20.90 14.18 -7.76
C THR A 65 20.94 14.10 -6.22
N ALA A 66 20.99 15.27 -5.55
CA ALA A 66 20.90 15.36 -4.09
C ALA A 66 19.63 14.70 -3.51
N MET A 67 18.51 14.68 -4.25
CA MET A 67 17.27 14.03 -3.80
C MET A 67 17.27 12.51 -4.05
N ILE A 68 18.19 12.02 -4.89
CA ILE A 68 18.40 10.58 -5.10
C ILE A 68 19.23 9.99 -3.96
N ILE A 69 20.19 10.76 -3.44
CA ILE A 69 21.01 10.39 -2.27
C ILE A 69 20.11 10.29 -1.03
N GLY A 70 20.10 9.12 -0.39
CA GLY A 70 19.18 8.80 0.71
C GLY A 70 17.75 8.46 0.26
N GLY A 71 17.48 8.52 -1.04
CA GLY A 71 16.21 8.17 -1.67
C GLY A 71 16.18 6.72 -2.20
N PRO A 72 15.73 6.49 -3.45
CA PRO A 72 15.62 5.14 -4.00
C PRO A 72 16.99 4.50 -4.27
N LEU A 73 17.29 3.35 -3.66
CA LEU A 73 18.61 2.72 -3.74
C LEU A 73 18.97 2.25 -5.16
N ALA A 74 17.99 1.76 -5.94
CA ALA A 74 18.24 1.39 -7.34
C ALA A 74 18.65 2.59 -8.21
N LEU A 75 18.15 3.80 -7.91
CA LEU A 75 18.60 5.01 -8.60
C LEU A 75 20.01 5.41 -8.17
N GLN A 76 20.35 5.28 -6.88
CA GLN A 76 21.70 5.57 -6.39
C GLN A 76 22.74 4.67 -7.06
N ASP A 77 22.50 3.35 -7.07
CA ASP A 77 23.38 2.38 -7.71
C ASP A 77 23.54 2.65 -9.22
N PHE A 78 22.47 3.15 -9.86
CA PHE A 78 22.51 3.53 -11.27
C PHE A 78 23.32 4.82 -11.49
N VAL A 79 23.12 5.85 -10.67
CA VAL A 79 23.81 7.15 -10.80
C VAL A 79 25.30 6.97 -10.51
N TYR A 80 25.64 6.20 -9.48
CA TYR A 80 26.98 6.01 -8.95
C TYR A 80 27.40 4.52 -9.01
N PRO A 81 27.60 3.96 -10.22
CA PRO A 81 27.96 2.55 -10.34
C PRO A 81 29.33 2.32 -9.70
N GLY A 82 29.38 1.39 -8.75
CA GLY A 82 30.62 0.93 -8.10
C GLY A 82 31.07 1.71 -6.87
N ASN A 83 30.40 2.82 -6.49
CA ASN A 83 30.48 3.61 -5.24
C ASN A 83 30.26 5.12 -5.56
N MET A 84 29.93 5.92 -4.53
CA MET A 84 29.74 7.37 -4.57
C MET A 84 30.97 8.16 -5.06
N ASP A 85 32.18 7.58 -4.95
CA ASP A 85 33.43 8.20 -5.40
C ASP A 85 33.62 8.18 -6.92
N ASN A 86 32.64 7.66 -7.68
CA ASN A 86 32.73 7.60 -9.13
C ASN A 86 32.83 9.02 -9.72
N PRO A 87 33.92 9.38 -10.42
CA PRO A 87 34.12 10.74 -10.94
C PRO A 87 33.19 11.09 -12.11
N LYS A 88 32.42 10.13 -12.64
CA LYS A 88 31.52 10.32 -13.79
C LYS A 88 30.13 9.76 -13.47
N PRO A 89 29.35 10.44 -12.62
CA PRO A 89 27.97 10.03 -12.34
C PRO A 89 27.15 10.02 -13.63
N ARG A 90 26.26 9.03 -13.77
CA ARG A 90 25.30 9.01 -14.88
C ARG A 90 24.34 10.18 -14.72
N LYS A 91 24.01 10.85 -15.82
CA LYS A 91 23.11 12.03 -15.83
C LYS A 91 21.69 11.71 -16.27
N MET A 92 21.47 10.50 -16.79
CA MET A 92 20.20 10.13 -17.40
C MET A 92 19.91 8.65 -17.21
N LEU A 93 18.69 8.36 -16.77
CA LEU A 93 18.12 7.02 -16.73
C LEU A 93 16.92 6.97 -17.67
N GLN A 94 16.95 6.06 -18.63
CA GLN A 94 15.78 5.72 -19.43
C GLN A 94 15.18 4.41 -18.90
N MET A 95 13.91 4.45 -18.54
CA MET A 95 13.17 3.27 -18.12
C MET A 95 13.12 2.27 -19.26
N THR A 96 13.83 1.15 -19.11
CA THR A 96 13.90 0.06 -20.09
C THR A 96 12.71 -0.89 -19.93
N GLN A 97 12.70 -1.98 -20.69
CA GLN A 97 11.63 -2.98 -20.61
C GLN A 97 11.49 -3.61 -19.22
N GLU A 98 12.54 -3.61 -18.41
CA GLU A 98 12.54 -4.17 -17.06
C GLU A 98 11.79 -3.27 -16.06
N PHE A 99 11.79 -1.95 -16.25
CA PHE A 99 11.14 -0.98 -15.36
C PHE A 99 10.13 -0.13 -16.14
N ARG A 100 9.09 -0.74 -16.71
CA ARG A 100 8.06 -0.03 -17.50
C ARG A 100 7.06 0.70 -16.60
N TYR A 101 7.48 1.80 -16.00
CA TYR A 101 6.60 2.67 -15.23
C TYR A 101 6.09 3.84 -16.07
N HIS A 102 4.75 3.95 -16.11
CA HIS A 102 4.04 5.08 -16.71
C HIS A 102 4.44 6.40 -16.05
N SER A 103 4.55 7.50 -16.82
CA SER A 103 4.87 8.84 -16.33
C SER A 103 4.05 9.26 -15.11
N PHE A 104 2.77 8.89 -15.08
CA PHE A 104 1.87 9.09 -13.94
C PHE A 104 2.48 8.61 -12.61
N PHE A 105 3.06 7.41 -12.53
CA PHE A 105 3.68 6.90 -11.30
C PHE A 105 5.03 7.56 -11.03
N MET A 106 5.79 7.85 -12.09
CA MET A 106 7.07 8.55 -11.96
C MET A 106 6.90 9.97 -11.40
N GLU A 107 5.85 10.68 -11.79
CA GLU A 107 5.50 11.99 -11.22
C GLU A 107 5.27 11.89 -9.70
N ARG A 108 4.58 10.84 -9.22
CA ARG A 108 4.33 10.62 -7.78
C ARG A 108 5.61 10.22 -7.05
N LEU A 109 6.47 9.41 -7.67
CA LEU A 109 7.78 9.08 -7.11
C LEU A 109 8.64 10.32 -6.93
N VAL A 110 8.73 11.17 -7.97
CA VAL A 110 9.46 12.43 -7.90
C VAL A 110 8.85 13.33 -6.83
N SER A 111 7.52 13.49 -6.81
CA SER A 111 6.84 14.25 -5.76
C SER A 111 7.21 13.75 -4.35
N PHE A 112 7.23 12.43 -4.16
CA PHE A 112 7.60 11.79 -2.91
C PHE A 112 9.06 12.02 -2.52
N MET A 113 9.99 11.98 -3.49
CA MET A 113 11.41 12.27 -3.21
C MET A 113 11.60 13.67 -2.61
N TYR A 114 10.82 14.66 -3.04
CA TYR A 114 10.92 16.01 -2.51
C TYR A 114 10.11 16.22 -1.25
N ARG A 115 8.84 15.80 -1.24
CA ARG A 115 7.88 16.15 -0.19
C ARG A 115 7.73 15.09 0.91
N GLY A 116 8.28 13.89 0.73
CA GLY A 116 8.00 12.73 1.59
C GLY A 116 6.53 12.25 1.55
N SER A 117 5.78 12.70 0.54
CA SER A 117 4.38 12.33 0.31
C SER A 117 4.04 12.46 -1.17
N TYR A 118 2.96 11.80 -1.61
CA TYR A 118 2.41 11.97 -2.96
C TYR A 118 0.89 12.06 -2.92
N HIS A 119 0.31 12.70 -3.94
CA HIS A 119 -1.13 12.81 -4.08
C HIS A 119 -1.71 11.60 -4.80
N ALA A 120 -2.80 11.06 -4.22
CA ALA A 120 -3.53 9.96 -4.82
C ALA A 120 -4.31 10.39 -6.09
N MET A 121 -4.78 11.62 -6.09
CA MET A 121 -5.50 12.20 -7.21
C MET A 121 -4.54 12.79 -8.25
N PRO A 122 -4.98 13.00 -9.50
CA PRO A 122 -4.28 13.87 -10.43
C PRO A 122 -4.00 15.20 -9.74
N MET A 123 -2.76 15.69 -9.79
CA MET A 123 -2.48 17.02 -9.26
C MET A 123 -3.32 18.04 -10.03
N PRO A 124 -3.83 19.11 -9.36
CA PRO A 124 -4.45 20.24 -10.04
C PRO A 124 -3.55 20.72 -11.20
N GLU A 125 -4.13 21.21 -12.29
CA GLU A 125 -3.34 21.64 -13.45
C GLU A 125 -2.29 22.70 -13.11
N GLU A 126 -2.55 23.51 -12.09
CA GLU A 126 -1.65 24.53 -11.54
C GLU A 126 -0.33 23.92 -11.02
N ASP A 127 -0.39 22.73 -10.40
CA ASP A 127 0.79 22.01 -9.92
C ASP A 127 1.48 21.19 -11.03
N LYS A 128 0.74 20.82 -12.09
CA LYS A 128 1.29 20.07 -13.25
C LYS A 128 2.26 20.90 -14.09
N GLN A 129 2.01 22.21 -14.22
CA GLN A 129 2.91 23.13 -14.92
C GLN A 129 4.23 23.36 -14.16
N GLN A 130 4.24 23.18 -12.84
CA GLN A 130 5.39 23.48 -11.98
C GLN A 130 6.38 22.30 -11.85
N SER A 131 5.89 21.05 -11.86
CA SER A 131 6.79 19.88 -11.74
C SER A 131 7.70 19.66 -12.96
N ASN A 132 7.30 20.17 -14.13
CA ASN A 132 7.99 19.95 -15.39
C ASN A 132 8.57 21.27 -15.94
N GLY A 133 9.84 21.54 -15.64
CA GLY A 133 10.71 22.38 -16.50
C GLY A 133 11.00 21.73 -17.88
N SER A 134 10.08 20.88 -18.35
CA SER A 134 10.10 20.16 -19.61
C SER A 134 8.81 20.51 -20.34
N ASN A 135 8.93 21.22 -21.46
CA ASN A 135 7.80 21.61 -22.31
C ASN A 135 7.02 20.42 -22.93
N THR A 136 7.38 19.18 -22.60
CA THR A 136 6.64 17.99 -22.98
C THR A 136 5.42 17.83 -22.10
N ARG A 137 4.29 18.37 -22.57
CA ARG A 137 2.96 18.09 -22.03
C ARG A 137 2.78 16.57 -21.98
N VAL A 138 2.47 16.02 -20.80
CA VAL A 138 2.13 14.60 -20.65
C VAL A 138 0.85 14.38 -21.43
N THR A 139 0.96 13.84 -22.64
CA THR A 139 -0.19 13.50 -23.50
C THR A 139 -0.71 12.10 -23.23
N SER A 140 -0.02 11.33 -22.38
CA SER A 140 -0.47 9.98 -22.04
C SER A 140 -1.73 10.05 -21.16
N PRO A 141 -2.76 9.26 -21.48
CA PRO A 141 -3.99 9.24 -20.70
C PRO A 141 -3.66 8.81 -19.26
N THR A 142 -4.17 9.57 -18.29
CA THR A 142 -4.02 9.20 -16.88
C THR A 142 -4.70 7.84 -16.67
N PRO A 143 -4.01 6.84 -16.10
CA PRO A 143 -4.61 5.53 -15.91
C PRO A 143 -5.80 5.66 -14.96
N ASN A 144 -6.94 5.07 -15.34
CA ASN A 144 -8.15 5.05 -14.51
C ASN A 144 -7.99 3.99 -13.41
N LEU A 145 -7.40 4.41 -12.28
CA LEU A 145 -7.10 3.53 -11.15
C LEU A 145 -7.96 3.93 -9.95
N THR A 146 -8.42 2.91 -9.21
CA THR A 146 -8.92 3.15 -7.85
C THR A 146 -7.78 3.60 -6.94
N ASN A 147 -8.10 4.31 -5.87
CA ASN A 147 -7.10 4.76 -4.89
C ASN A 147 -6.27 3.59 -4.32
N MET A 148 -6.91 2.45 -4.07
CA MET A 148 -6.23 1.25 -3.60
C MET A 148 -5.27 0.67 -4.65
N GLN A 149 -5.68 0.60 -5.92
CA GLN A 149 -4.80 0.14 -7.01
C GLN A 149 -3.60 1.07 -7.18
N LEU A 150 -3.81 2.38 -7.11
CA LEU A 150 -2.71 3.34 -7.14
C LEU A 150 -1.69 3.03 -6.04
N HIS A 151 -2.13 2.87 -4.79
CA HIS A 151 -1.23 2.57 -3.70
C HIS A 151 -0.51 1.23 -3.91
N LEU A 152 -1.17 0.20 -4.42
CA LEU A 152 -0.50 -1.07 -4.77
C LEU A 152 0.59 -0.88 -5.85
N TYR A 153 0.32 -0.10 -6.90
CA TYR A 153 1.34 0.22 -7.90
C TYR A 153 2.49 1.05 -7.33
N MET A 154 2.21 2.01 -6.44
CA MET A 154 3.26 2.77 -5.74
C MET A 154 4.07 1.89 -4.78
N TYR A 155 3.46 0.85 -4.20
CA TYR A 155 4.17 -0.14 -3.38
C TYR A 155 5.11 -0.97 -4.25
N HIS A 156 4.60 -1.49 -5.37
CA HIS A 156 5.42 -2.22 -6.35
C HIS A 156 6.57 -1.35 -6.90
N LEU A 157 6.31 -0.06 -7.15
CA LEU A 157 7.34 0.92 -7.52
C LEU A 157 8.41 1.04 -6.43
N ALA A 158 8.01 1.07 -5.16
CA ALA A 158 8.93 1.13 -4.03
C ALA A 158 9.80 -0.14 -3.92
N GLU A 159 9.23 -1.32 -4.17
CA GLU A 159 9.97 -2.57 -4.24
C GLU A 159 11.00 -2.55 -5.37
N GLY A 160 10.56 -2.20 -6.59
CA GLY A 160 11.42 -2.15 -7.78
C GLY A 160 12.59 -1.17 -7.63
N PHE A 161 12.37 -0.01 -7.00
CA PHE A 161 13.44 0.94 -6.73
C PHE A 161 14.20 0.69 -5.43
N ARG A 162 13.82 -0.32 -4.64
CA ARG A 162 14.33 -0.57 -3.29
C ARG A 162 14.31 0.70 -2.44
N TYR A 163 13.12 1.27 -2.27
CA TYR A 163 12.91 2.55 -1.58
C TYR A 163 12.06 2.37 -0.29
N PRO A 164 12.69 2.04 0.86
CA PRO A 164 11.97 1.69 2.09
C PRO A 164 11.05 2.79 2.62
N ALA A 165 11.45 4.06 2.50
CA ALA A 165 10.63 5.19 2.95
C ALA A 165 9.31 5.27 2.17
N LEU A 166 9.35 5.07 0.85
CA LEU A 166 8.15 5.03 0.02
C LEU A 166 7.30 3.79 0.36
N ALA A 167 7.91 2.61 0.48
CA ALA A 167 7.19 1.38 0.83
C ALA A 167 6.43 1.53 2.16
N SER A 168 7.11 2.05 3.19
CA SER A 168 6.51 2.31 4.51
C SER A 168 5.36 3.33 4.44
N HIS A 169 5.55 4.45 3.71
CA HIS A 169 4.49 5.43 3.52
C HIS A 169 3.26 4.83 2.83
N VAL A 170 3.48 4.10 1.73
CA VAL A 170 2.41 3.46 0.96
C VAL A 170 1.69 2.41 1.80
N PHE A 171 2.43 1.60 2.55
CA PHE A 171 1.85 0.61 3.45
C PHE A 171 0.94 1.28 4.49
N SER A 172 1.38 2.38 5.11
CA SER A 172 0.55 3.15 6.03
C SER A 172 -0.74 3.65 5.36
N ARG A 173 -0.68 4.09 4.10
CA ARG A 173 -1.88 4.50 3.33
C ARG A 173 -2.80 3.33 3.00
N LEU A 174 -2.25 2.15 2.71
CA LEU A 174 -3.03 0.93 2.49
C LEU A 174 -3.72 0.49 3.78
N VAL A 175 -3.03 0.50 4.92
CA VAL A 175 -3.61 0.24 6.24
C VAL A 175 -4.74 1.21 6.53
N GLN A 176 -4.51 2.51 6.32
CA GLN A 176 -5.52 3.54 6.54
C GLN A 176 -6.74 3.32 5.64
N SER A 177 -6.54 3.07 4.34
CA SER A 177 -7.65 2.92 3.38
C SER A 177 -8.43 1.60 3.52
N THR A 178 -7.83 0.56 4.09
CA THR A 178 -8.47 -0.76 4.24
C THR A 178 -9.13 -0.96 5.61
N LEU A 179 -8.56 -0.38 6.68
CA LEU A 179 -9.05 -0.57 8.05
C LEU A 179 -9.94 0.58 8.56
N SER A 180 -9.82 1.79 7.99
CA SER A 180 -10.64 2.93 8.40
C SER A 180 -12.08 2.81 7.88
N PRO A 181 -13.08 3.30 8.62
CA PRO A 181 -14.46 3.41 8.13
C PRO A 181 -14.59 4.42 6.96
N PRO A 182 -15.46 4.17 5.96
CA PRO A 182 -16.24 2.95 5.78
C PRO A 182 -15.34 1.78 5.37
N SER A 183 -15.62 0.59 5.94
CA SER A 183 -14.83 -0.60 5.67
C SER A 183 -14.83 -0.97 4.18
N LEU A 184 -13.73 -1.53 3.70
CA LEU A 184 -13.59 -2.07 2.35
C LEU A 184 -14.80 -2.93 1.96
N THR A 185 -15.38 -2.65 0.78
CA THR A 185 -16.49 -3.43 0.24
C THR A 185 -16.04 -4.87 -0.08
N PRO A 186 -16.95 -5.86 -0.14
CA PRO A 186 -16.59 -7.22 -0.54
C PRO A 186 -15.88 -7.26 -1.90
N THR A 187 -16.34 -6.45 -2.86
CA THR A 187 -15.68 -6.31 -4.18
C THR A 187 -14.28 -5.74 -4.06
N GLY A 188 -14.08 -4.71 -3.22
CA GLY A 188 -12.76 -4.15 -2.94
C GLY A 188 -11.83 -5.15 -2.27
N LEU A 189 -12.32 -5.93 -1.30
CA LEU A 189 -11.55 -6.98 -0.64
C LEU A 189 -11.15 -8.09 -1.62
N HIS A 190 -12.07 -8.52 -2.47
CA HIS A 190 -11.78 -9.52 -3.49
C HIS A 190 -10.71 -9.00 -4.49
N ALA A 191 -10.82 -7.74 -4.92
CA ALA A 191 -9.80 -7.11 -5.76
C ALA A 191 -8.43 -7.07 -5.07
N LEU A 192 -8.38 -6.70 -3.79
CA LEU A 192 -7.16 -6.66 -3.00
C LEU A 192 -6.53 -8.06 -2.86
N ILE A 193 -7.32 -9.07 -2.52
CA ILE A 193 -6.86 -10.48 -2.45
C ILE A 193 -6.28 -10.91 -3.80
N ARG A 194 -6.99 -10.63 -4.90
CA ARG A 194 -6.53 -10.99 -6.23
C ARG A 194 -5.21 -10.29 -6.58
N SER A 195 -5.07 -9.00 -6.25
CA SER A 195 -3.84 -8.24 -6.52
C SER A 195 -2.62 -8.70 -5.72
N THR A 196 -2.84 -9.37 -4.58
CA THR A 196 -1.75 -9.80 -3.68
C THR A 196 -1.42 -11.29 -3.81
N PHE A 197 -2.41 -12.17 -3.97
CA PHE A 197 -2.24 -13.63 -3.90
C PHE A 197 -2.29 -14.36 -5.25
N SER A 198 -2.55 -13.66 -6.36
CA SER A 198 -2.57 -14.32 -7.67
C SER A 198 -1.20 -14.89 -8.02
N GLN A 199 -1.16 -16.11 -8.57
CA GLN A 199 0.10 -16.71 -9.02
C GLN A 199 0.57 -16.07 -10.34
N PRO A 200 1.89 -15.87 -10.54
CA PRO A 200 2.43 -15.69 -11.88
C PRO A 200 2.07 -16.91 -12.75
N PRO A 201 1.72 -16.76 -14.04
CA PRO A 201 1.84 -15.57 -14.90
C PRO A 201 0.51 -14.81 -15.09
N THR A 202 -0.48 -14.99 -14.22
CA THR A 202 -1.86 -14.51 -14.45
C THR A 202 -1.98 -12.99 -14.67
N GLY A 203 -0.93 -12.21 -14.42
CA GLY A 203 -0.87 -10.76 -14.63
C GLY A 203 -1.65 -9.95 -13.59
N TYR A 204 -2.37 -10.60 -12.68
CA TYR A 204 -3.16 -9.92 -11.65
C TYR A 204 -2.35 -9.55 -10.41
N ARG A 205 -1.24 -10.25 -10.15
CA ARG A 205 -0.35 -9.93 -9.03
C ARG A 205 0.42 -8.66 -9.36
N ILE A 206 0.26 -7.63 -8.53
CA ILE A 206 0.92 -6.33 -8.73
C ILE A 206 2.26 -6.28 -8.00
N CYS A 207 2.31 -6.73 -6.75
CA CYS A 207 3.48 -6.62 -5.88
C CYS A 207 4.18 -7.98 -5.70
N GLU A 208 5.50 -7.96 -5.58
CA GLU A 208 6.26 -9.16 -5.20
C GLU A 208 6.02 -9.47 -3.72
N ASP A 209 5.87 -8.43 -2.88
CA ASP A 209 5.62 -8.55 -1.45
C ASP A 209 6.69 -9.42 -0.76
N SER A 210 7.95 -9.07 -1.01
CA SER A 210 9.12 -9.87 -0.60
C SER A 210 9.19 -10.12 0.92
N ASP A 211 8.69 -9.18 1.73
CA ASP A 211 8.63 -9.24 3.19
C ASP A 211 7.27 -9.75 3.73
N ARG A 212 6.34 -10.09 2.83
CA ARG A 212 4.97 -10.54 3.14
C ARG A 212 4.13 -9.53 3.94
N ALA A 213 4.50 -8.25 3.93
CA ALA A 213 3.79 -7.22 4.66
C ALA A 213 2.37 -7.02 4.09
N LEU A 214 2.23 -6.96 2.76
CA LEU A 214 0.93 -6.82 2.11
C LEU A 214 0.05 -8.05 2.32
N GLN A 215 0.58 -9.26 2.13
CA GLN A 215 -0.16 -10.50 2.39
C GLN A 215 -0.72 -10.53 3.81
N THR A 216 0.08 -10.15 4.81
CA THR A 216 -0.34 -10.05 6.21
C THR A 216 -1.45 -9.02 6.39
N LEU A 217 -1.34 -7.85 5.76
CA LEU A 217 -2.39 -6.83 5.78
C LEU A 217 -3.69 -7.37 5.17
N VAL A 218 -3.64 -7.99 3.99
CA VAL A 218 -4.83 -8.51 3.31
C VAL A 218 -5.54 -9.58 4.15
N LEU A 219 -4.79 -10.51 4.74
CA LEU A 219 -5.35 -11.53 5.64
C LEU A 219 -5.99 -10.89 6.88
N SER A 220 -5.37 -9.85 7.44
CA SER A 220 -5.91 -9.11 8.58
C SER A 220 -7.22 -8.41 8.21
N VAL A 221 -7.27 -7.73 7.07
CA VAL A 221 -8.48 -7.05 6.56
C VAL A 221 -9.59 -8.07 6.30
N ALA A 222 -9.28 -9.20 5.67
CA ALA A 222 -10.25 -10.27 5.40
C ALA A 222 -10.83 -10.83 6.69
N THR A 223 -9.98 -11.12 7.68
CA THR A 223 -10.39 -11.61 9.00
C THR A 223 -11.30 -10.61 9.70
N ILE A 224 -10.94 -9.33 9.70
CA ILE A 224 -11.77 -8.26 10.28
C ILE A 224 -13.12 -8.17 9.55
N HIS A 225 -13.14 -8.29 8.22
CA HIS A 225 -14.38 -8.26 7.44
C HIS A 225 -15.32 -9.42 7.81
N VAL A 226 -14.78 -10.64 7.93
CA VAL A 226 -15.53 -11.83 8.38
C VAL A 226 -16.04 -11.63 9.80
N LEU A 227 -15.20 -11.21 10.74
CA LEU A 227 -15.59 -10.99 12.14
C LEU A 227 -16.68 -9.90 12.27
N ARG A 228 -16.62 -8.82 11.49
CA ARG A 228 -17.65 -7.77 11.48
C ARG A 228 -18.98 -8.31 10.96
N LYS A 229 -18.98 -9.07 9.85
CA LYS A 229 -20.19 -9.75 9.35
C LYS A 229 -20.76 -10.70 10.40
N TRP A 230 -19.92 -11.50 11.05
CA TRP A 230 -20.34 -12.43 12.07
C TRP A 230 -20.88 -11.74 13.32
N ARG A 231 -20.38 -10.57 13.72
CA ARG A 231 -20.97 -9.77 14.80
C ARG A 231 -22.32 -9.17 14.42
N GLY A 232 -22.49 -8.74 13.17
CA GLY A 232 -23.79 -8.32 12.64
C GLY A 232 -24.81 -9.47 12.59
N ILE A 233 -24.36 -10.68 12.23
CA ILE A 233 -25.18 -11.89 12.22
C ILE A 233 -25.41 -12.41 13.64
N GLY A 234 -24.45 -12.30 14.55
CA GLY A 234 -24.52 -12.79 15.93
C GLY A 234 -25.51 -12.05 16.82
N GLY A 235 -25.90 -10.82 16.46
CA GLY A 235 -27.07 -10.15 17.04
C GLY A 235 -28.38 -10.83 16.62
N SER A 236 -28.48 -11.28 15.37
CA SER A 236 -29.65 -12.01 14.82
C SER A 236 -29.68 -13.47 15.28
N VAL A 237 -28.53 -14.14 15.35
CA VAL A 237 -28.43 -15.55 15.76
C VAL A 237 -28.62 -15.70 17.27
N LYS A 238 -28.23 -14.73 18.11
CA LYS A 238 -28.65 -14.74 19.53
C LYS A 238 -30.16 -14.54 19.70
N ALA A 239 -30.81 -13.79 18.82
CA ALA A 239 -32.27 -13.62 18.82
C ALA A 239 -33.00 -14.89 18.34
N GLU A 240 -32.49 -15.57 17.31
CA GLU A 240 -33.07 -16.82 16.79
C GLU A 240 -32.77 -18.02 17.70
N ILE A 241 -31.56 -18.15 18.26
CA ILE A 241 -31.25 -19.20 19.25
C ILE A 241 -31.98 -18.92 20.57
N GLY A 242 -32.15 -17.66 20.97
CA GLY A 242 -32.99 -17.29 22.12
C GLY A 242 -34.46 -17.67 21.93
N GLN A 243 -35.01 -17.55 20.72
CA GLN A 243 -36.37 -18.01 20.38
C GLN A 243 -36.47 -19.54 20.23
N ALA A 244 -35.41 -20.21 19.78
CA ALA A 244 -35.37 -21.67 19.65
C ALA A 244 -35.17 -22.38 21.00
N VAL A 245 -34.40 -21.80 21.92
CA VAL A 245 -34.15 -22.35 23.27
C VAL A 245 -35.29 -22.04 24.24
N GLY A 246 -36.16 -21.07 23.92
CA GLY A 246 -37.42 -20.82 24.64
C GLY A 246 -38.58 -21.76 24.26
N ARG A 247 -38.39 -22.69 23.31
CA ARG A 247 -39.38 -23.72 22.97
C ARG A 247 -38.88 -25.08 23.43
N SER A 248 -39.60 -25.64 24.39
CA SER A 248 -39.38 -26.93 25.06
C SER A 248 -38.85 -28.05 24.15
N PRO A 249 -37.89 -28.87 24.60
CA PRO A 249 -37.15 -29.82 23.76
C PRO A 249 -37.88 -31.15 23.46
N GLU A 250 -39.21 -31.21 23.51
CA GLU A 250 -39.93 -32.50 23.36
C GLU A 250 -40.32 -32.88 21.93
N ARG A 251 -40.04 -32.08 20.90
CA ARG A 251 -40.34 -32.47 19.51
C ARG A 251 -39.29 -31.97 18.53
N CYS A 252 -38.24 -32.76 18.28
CA CYS A 252 -37.55 -32.83 16.98
C CYS A 252 -36.43 -33.90 16.98
N GLY A 253 -36.78 -35.15 17.26
CA GLY A 253 -35.96 -36.29 16.81
C GLY A 253 -36.15 -36.46 15.30
N GLY A 254 -35.22 -35.99 14.47
CA GLY A 254 -35.24 -36.30 13.03
C GLY A 254 -34.48 -35.39 12.07
N ARG A 255 -33.90 -34.26 12.49
CA ARG A 255 -33.22 -33.32 11.56
C ARG A 255 -31.71 -33.14 11.73
N VAL A 256 -31.06 -33.90 12.60
CA VAL A 256 -29.59 -33.83 12.76
C VAL A 256 -28.87 -34.77 11.77
N SER A 257 -29.56 -35.78 11.23
CA SER A 257 -28.93 -36.77 10.33
C SER A 257 -28.72 -36.29 8.87
N ARG A 258 -29.23 -35.12 8.46
CA ARG A 258 -29.09 -34.63 7.06
C ARG A 258 -27.93 -33.67 6.83
N LEU A 259 -27.33 -33.10 7.87
CA LEU A 259 -26.20 -32.17 7.71
C LEU A 259 -24.85 -32.90 7.59
N HIS A 260 -24.72 -34.12 8.10
CA HIS A 260 -23.51 -34.93 7.93
C HIS A 260 -23.42 -35.65 6.57
N ALA A 261 -24.54 -35.85 5.86
CA ALA A 261 -24.54 -36.52 4.56
C ALA A 261 -24.14 -35.59 3.39
N ALA A 262 -24.37 -34.27 3.51
CA ALA A 262 -24.06 -33.31 2.44
C ALA A 262 -22.57 -32.91 2.38
N ALA A 263 -21.82 -33.10 3.47
CA ALA A 263 -20.39 -32.80 3.51
C ALA A 263 -19.51 -33.93 2.93
N ALA A 264 -20.04 -35.15 2.79
CA ALA A 264 -19.31 -36.30 2.25
C ALA A 264 -19.50 -36.49 0.73
N ALA A 265 -20.41 -35.75 0.09
CA ALA A 265 -20.69 -35.87 -1.35
C ALA A 265 -20.04 -34.78 -2.21
N ALA A 266 -19.24 -33.89 -1.62
CA ALA A 266 -18.60 -32.76 -2.31
C ALA A 266 -17.08 -32.93 -2.51
N ASP A 267 -16.51 -34.07 -2.12
CA ASP A 267 -15.06 -34.34 -2.17
C ASP A 267 -14.65 -35.33 -3.29
N ASP A 268 -15.58 -35.78 -4.14
CA ASP A 268 -15.32 -36.84 -5.14
C ASP A 268 -15.35 -36.39 -6.62
N ASP A 269 -15.50 -35.09 -6.92
CA ASP A 269 -15.54 -34.59 -8.30
C ASP A 269 -14.49 -33.49 -8.57
N ALA A 270 -13.21 -33.87 -8.67
CA ALA A 270 -12.23 -33.17 -9.53
C ALA A 270 -10.93 -33.99 -9.70
N VAL A 271 -10.84 -34.75 -10.80
CA VAL A 271 -9.69 -34.93 -11.74
C VAL A 271 -9.81 -36.32 -12.42
N PRO A 272 -9.97 -36.36 -13.76
CA PRO A 272 -8.84 -36.67 -14.67
C PRO A 272 -8.84 -35.69 -15.86
N GLY A 273 -7.72 -35.31 -16.48
CA GLY A 273 -6.59 -36.11 -16.95
C GLY A 273 -6.64 -36.17 -18.48
N SER A 274 -6.01 -35.19 -19.15
CA SER A 274 -5.53 -35.21 -20.56
C SER A 274 -4.59 -34.02 -20.75
#